data_AF-F1DCQ8-F1
#
_entry.id   AF-F1DCQ8-F1
#
_cell.length_a   1.000
_cell.length_b   1.000
_cell.length_c   1.000
_cell.angle_alpha   90.00
_cell.angle_beta   90.00
_cell.angle_gamma   90.00
#
_symmetry.space_group_name_H-M   'P 1'
#
loop_
_entity.id
_entity.type
_entity.pdbx_description
1 polymer ?
#
loop_
_entity_poly.entity_id
_entity_poly.type
_entity_poly.pdbx_seq_one_letter_code
_entity_poly.pdbx_strand_id
1 'polypeptide(L)'
;QNLCDRNLEYLNNNNTETTHDLLGNVLVTAKYEGDYIVQNHPDKDIKGNKSSICTALARSFADIGDIVRGKDMFKRTDKDEVKEGLKLVFRKIYNSLSLLAQNYYADDGSGNYVKLREDWWIANRDQVWKAITCDAPRDANYFRKGLDGRKLFTSIGKCGHYEGAPLTNFDYVPQFLR
;
A
#
# COMPACT_ATOMS: atom_id res chain seq x y z
N GLN A 1 8.93 -2.95 14.54
CA GLN A 1 8.39 -2.86 13.18
C GLN A 1 8.32 -1.38 12.83
N ASN A 2 9.17 -0.94 11.89
CA ASN A 2 9.45 0.49 11.67
C ASN A 2 9.07 0.90 10.23
N LEU A 3 7.81 0.68 9.84
CA LEU A 3 7.25 1.20 8.60
C LEU A 3 7.33 2.74 8.56
N CYS A 4 7.60 3.32 7.38
CA CYS A 4 7.72 4.76 7.16
C CYS A 4 6.36 5.48 7.00
N ASP A 5 5.46 5.35 7.98
CA ASP A 5 4.07 5.83 7.98
C ASP A 5 3.82 7.14 8.77
N ARG A 6 4.87 7.75 9.33
CA ARG A 6 4.74 8.93 10.21
C ARG A 6 3.97 10.10 9.59
N ASN A 7 4.01 10.28 8.27
CA ASN A 7 3.24 11.32 7.60
C ASN A 7 1.72 11.07 7.71
N LEU A 8 1.29 9.80 7.83
CA LEU A 8 -0.11 9.43 7.98
C LEU A 8 -0.68 9.75 9.37
N GLU A 9 0.17 9.95 10.38
CA GLU A 9 -0.24 10.44 11.71
C GLU A 9 -0.84 11.86 11.65
N TYR A 10 -0.54 12.62 10.58
CA TYR A 10 -0.97 14.01 10.39
C TYR A 10 -2.15 14.16 9.41
N LEU A 11 -2.86 13.06 9.08
CA LEU A 11 -4.04 13.10 8.21
C LEU A 11 -5.22 13.88 8.80
N ASN A 12 -5.27 14.04 10.13
CA ASN A 12 -6.29 14.84 10.79
C ASN A 12 -5.99 16.34 10.66
N ASN A 13 -6.42 16.93 9.55
CA ASN A 13 -6.28 18.35 9.27
C ASN A 13 -7.40 18.84 8.32
N ASN A 14 -7.41 20.15 8.03
CA ASN A 14 -8.45 20.78 7.19
C ASN A 14 -8.18 20.68 5.68
N ASN A 15 -7.01 20.20 5.27
CA ASN A 15 -6.59 20.14 3.87
C ASN A 15 -6.74 18.73 3.28
N THR A 16 -6.69 17.67 4.10
CA THR A 16 -6.91 16.29 3.65
C THR A 16 -8.40 15.98 3.67
N GLU A 17 -9.05 16.11 2.51
CA GLU A 17 -10.52 15.97 2.41
C GLU A 17 -10.96 15.01 1.30
N THR A 18 -10.16 14.88 0.26
CA THR A 18 -10.51 14.14 -0.95
C THR A 18 -9.73 12.84 -1.11
N THR A 19 -10.17 12.02 -2.07
CA THR A 19 -9.43 10.83 -2.50
C THR A 19 -8.03 11.18 -3.01
N HIS A 20 -7.87 12.33 -3.67
CA HIS A 20 -6.58 12.76 -4.21
C HIS A 20 -5.60 13.17 -3.11
N ASP A 21 -6.08 13.86 -2.06
CA ASP A 21 -5.24 14.25 -0.92
C ASP A 21 -4.75 13.02 -0.14
N LEU A 22 -5.65 12.05 0.07
CA LEU A 22 -5.29 10.78 0.71
C LEU A 22 -4.27 10.03 -0.15
N LEU A 23 -4.51 9.93 -1.46
CA LEU A 23 -3.60 9.25 -2.38
C LEU A 23 -2.21 9.87 -2.31
N GLY A 24 -2.09 11.19 -2.38
CA GLY A 24 -0.80 11.89 -2.27
C GLY A 24 -0.02 11.50 -1.01
N ASN A 25 -0.69 11.46 0.14
CA ASN A 25 -0.07 11.04 1.41
C ASN A 25 0.40 9.57 1.37
N VAL A 26 -0.43 8.67 0.84
CA VAL A 26 -0.08 7.25 0.70
C VAL A 26 1.07 7.03 -0.28
N LEU A 27 1.12 7.80 -1.38
CA LEU A 27 2.23 7.74 -2.34
C LEU A 27 3.55 8.21 -1.72
N VAL A 28 3.53 9.24 -0.87
CA VAL A 28 4.70 9.68 -0.11
C VAL A 28 5.18 8.56 0.83
N THR A 29 4.28 7.98 1.62
CA THR A 29 4.58 6.82 2.48
C THR A 29 5.24 5.70 1.69
N ALA A 30 4.61 5.29 0.58
CA ALA A 30 5.10 4.23 -0.29
C ALA A 30 6.49 4.54 -0.85
N LYS A 31 6.72 5.76 -1.35
CA LYS A 31 8.02 6.16 -1.89
C LYS A 31 9.14 6.06 -0.85
N TYR A 32 8.94 6.63 0.34
CA TYR A 32 9.97 6.64 1.38
C TYR A 32 10.20 5.26 2.00
N GLU A 33 9.14 4.47 2.19
CA GLU A 33 9.28 3.07 2.61
C GLU A 33 10.08 2.26 1.60
N GLY A 34 9.77 2.41 0.30
CA GLY A 34 10.48 1.74 -0.78
C GLY A 34 11.97 2.10 -0.83
N ASP A 35 12.28 3.40 -0.73
CA ASP A 35 13.66 3.90 -0.68
C ASP A 35 14.43 3.32 0.50
N TYR A 36 13.83 3.34 1.70
CA TYR A 36 14.44 2.75 2.90
C TYR A 36 14.76 1.27 2.72
N ILE A 37 13.80 0.49 2.21
CA ILE A 37 13.99 -0.95 1.96
C ILE A 37 15.15 -1.17 1.00
N VAL A 38 15.16 -0.48 -0.14
CA VAL A 38 16.20 -0.67 -1.17
C VAL A 38 17.59 -0.34 -0.62
N GLN A 39 17.75 0.78 0.11
CA GLN A 39 19.04 1.22 0.63
C GLN A 39 19.58 0.34 1.76
N ASN A 40 18.70 -0.32 2.51
CA ASN A 40 19.05 -1.12 3.68
C ASN A 40 18.89 -2.64 3.46
N HIS A 41 18.47 -3.07 2.28
CA HIS A 41 18.28 -4.49 2.00
C HIS A 41 19.62 -5.25 2.05
N PRO A 42 19.69 -6.43 2.69
CA PRO A 42 20.92 -7.24 2.73
C PRO A 42 21.48 -7.55 1.34
N ASP A 43 20.57 -7.78 0.38
CA ASP A 43 20.93 -8.12 -0.99
C ASP A 43 21.15 -6.90 -1.92
N LYS A 44 21.32 -5.69 -1.38
CA LYS A 44 21.49 -4.49 -2.23
C LYS A 44 22.73 -4.53 -3.12
N ASP A 45 23.79 -5.21 -2.66
CA ASP A 45 25.10 -5.28 -3.33
C ASP A 45 25.36 -6.62 -4.04
N ILE A 46 24.37 -7.52 -4.10
CA ILE A 46 24.57 -8.81 -4.77
C ILE A 46 24.74 -8.61 -6.28
N LYS A 47 25.53 -9.49 -6.89
CA LYS A 47 25.65 -9.58 -8.34
C LYS A 47 24.49 -10.42 -8.90
N GLY A 48 23.82 -9.91 -9.93
CA GLY A 48 22.71 -10.59 -10.58
C GLY A 48 21.36 -10.05 -10.14
N ASN A 49 20.32 -10.88 -10.26
CA ASN A 49 18.95 -10.43 -10.05
C ASN A 49 18.62 -10.23 -8.56
N LYS A 50 18.22 -9.01 -8.20
CA LYS A 50 17.91 -8.62 -6.82
C LYS A 50 16.44 -8.86 -6.43
N SER A 51 15.93 -10.05 -6.75
CA SER A 51 14.49 -10.37 -6.57
C SER A 51 14.00 -10.30 -5.13
N SER A 52 14.88 -10.55 -4.15
CA SER A 52 14.55 -10.46 -2.73
C SER A 52 14.14 -9.05 -2.31
N ILE A 53 14.73 -8.01 -2.91
CA ILE A 53 14.30 -6.62 -2.72
C ILE A 53 12.84 -6.46 -3.15
N CYS A 54 12.47 -6.99 -4.31
CA CYS A 54 11.09 -6.96 -4.78
C CYS A 54 10.13 -7.70 -3.84
N THR A 55 10.58 -8.81 -3.23
CA THR A 55 9.79 -9.53 -2.22
C THR A 55 9.61 -8.73 -0.95
N ALA A 56 10.64 -8.03 -0.47
CA ALA A 56 10.53 -7.13 0.68
C ALA A 56 9.57 -5.97 0.40
N LEU A 57 9.69 -5.33 -0.77
CA LEU A 57 8.76 -4.30 -1.23
C LEU A 57 7.32 -4.82 -1.32
N ALA A 58 7.11 -6.04 -1.81
CA ALA A 58 5.79 -6.67 -1.86
C ALA A 58 5.16 -6.90 -0.47
N ARG A 59 5.96 -7.16 0.56
CA ARG A 59 5.48 -7.26 1.95
C ARG A 59 5.08 -5.89 2.50
N SER A 60 5.94 -4.89 2.39
CA SER A 60 5.59 -3.54 2.86
C SER A 60 4.42 -2.93 2.09
N PHE A 61 4.28 -3.23 0.79
CA PHE A 61 3.10 -2.86 0.01
C PHE A 61 1.80 -3.46 0.58
N ALA A 62 1.84 -4.74 0.99
CA ALA A 62 0.70 -5.41 1.60
C ALA A 62 0.37 -4.83 2.99
N ASP A 63 1.39 -4.49 3.79
CA ASP A 63 1.20 -3.86 5.10
C ASP A 63 0.63 -2.44 4.96
N ILE A 64 1.11 -1.63 4.02
CA ILE A 64 0.51 -0.32 3.69
C ILE A 64 -0.96 -0.51 3.28
N GLY A 65 -1.26 -1.52 2.47
CA GLY A 65 -2.63 -1.85 2.07
C GLY A 65 -3.52 -2.21 3.25
N ASP A 66 -3.02 -2.97 4.21
CA ASP A 66 -3.76 -3.30 5.44
C ASP A 66 -3.96 -2.09 6.36
N ILE A 67 -2.98 -1.19 6.46
CA ILE A 67 -3.12 0.07 7.20
C ILE A 67 -4.24 0.92 6.59
N VAL A 68 -4.19 1.15 5.26
CA VAL A 68 -5.21 1.92 4.54
C VAL A 68 -6.60 1.32 4.73
N ARG A 69 -6.72 -0.02 4.62
CA ARG A 69 -7.98 -0.75 4.77
C ARG A 69 -8.44 -0.90 6.22
N GLY A 70 -7.62 -0.52 7.20
CA GLY A 70 -7.91 -0.71 8.62
C GLY A 70 -7.92 -2.18 9.06
N LYS A 71 -7.17 -3.04 8.35
CA LYS A 71 -6.97 -4.48 8.63
C LYS A 71 -5.65 -4.77 9.33
N ASP A 72 -4.75 -3.79 9.40
CA ASP A 72 -3.48 -3.94 10.08
C ASP A 72 -3.70 -4.24 11.58
N MET A 73 -2.99 -5.25 12.07
CA MET A 73 -3.08 -5.73 13.46
C MET A 73 -2.05 -5.09 14.38
N PHE A 74 -1.11 -4.29 13.84
CA PHE A 74 0.00 -3.77 14.62
C PHE A 74 -0.38 -2.47 15.34
N LYS A 75 -0.45 -2.54 16.67
CA LYS A 75 -0.69 -1.37 17.51
C LYS A 75 0.64 -0.83 18.05
N ARG A 76 1.14 0.27 17.47
CA ARG A 76 2.39 0.93 17.90
C ARG A 76 2.30 1.53 19.29
N THR A 77 1.24 2.28 19.55
CA THR A 77 0.98 2.94 20.84
C THR A 77 -0.49 2.85 21.20
N ASP A 78 -0.87 3.24 22.42
CA ASP A 78 -2.29 3.27 22.78
C ASP A 78 -3.12 4.27 22.00
N LYS A 79 -2.46 5.29 21.44
CA LYS A 79 -3.03 6.20 20.44
C LYS A 79 -2.60 5.71 19.06
N ASP A 80 -3.59 5.59 18.18
CA ASP A 80 -3.37 5.16 16.81
C ASP A 80 -3.78 6.32 15.89
N GLU A 81 -2.91 7.32 15.81
CA GLU A 81 -3.14 8.54 15.02
C GLU A 81 -3.36 8.22 13.54
N VAL A 82 -2.67 7.21 13.01
CA VAL A 82 -2.83 6.75 11.62
C VAL A 82 -4.24 6.21 11.40
N LYS A 83 -4.70 5.28 12.25
CA LYS A 83 -6.03 4.68 12.12
C LYS A 83 -7.14 5.71 12.28
N GLU A 84 -7.05 6.58 13.29
CA GLU A 84 -8.06 7.61 13.53
C GLU A 84 -8.04 8.68 12.42
N GLY A 85 -6.86 9.10 11.96
CA GLY A 85 -6.70 10.00 10.82
C GLY A 85 -7.33 9.43 9.55
N LEU A 86 -7.08 8.16 9.24
CA LEU A 86 -7.70 7.48 8.11
C LEU A 86 -9.23 7.42 8.24
N LYS A 87 -9.78 7.13 9.44
CA LYS A 87 -11.24 7.13 9.65
C LYS A 87 -11.85 8.49 9.35
N LEU A 88 -11.21 9.56 9.83
CA LEU A 88 -11.66 10.92 9.58
C LEU A 88 -11.64 11.28 8.10
N VAL A 89 -10.56 10.94 7.39
CA VAL A 89 -10.44 11.20 5.95
C VAL A 89 -11.47 10.40 5.16
N PHE A 90 -11.64 9.10 5.44
CA PHE A 90 -12.65 8.28 4.76
C PHE A 90 -14.07 8.74 5.05
N ARG A 91 -14.36 9.27 6.25
CA ARG A 91 -15.64 9.94 6.53
C ARG A 91 -15.86 11.17 5.65
N LYS A 92 -14.84 12.02 5.47
CA LYS A 92 -14.92 13.19 4.57
C LYS A 92 -15.16 12.75 3.12
N ILE A 93 -14.42 11.75 2.66
CA ILE A 93 -14.59 11.16 1.33
C ILE A 93 -16.02 10.63 1.17
N TYR A 94 -16.52 9.83 2.11
CA TYR A 94 -17.88 9.29 2.09
C TYR A 94 -18.94 10.40 1.99
N ASN A 95 -18.81 11.45 2.81
CA ASN A 95 -19.75 12.59 2.80
C ASN A 95 -19.71 13.38 1.48
N SER A 96 -18.59 13.34 0.75
CA SER A 96 -18.46 13.97 -0.57
C SER A 96 -19.05 13.16 -1.73
N LEU A 97 -19.37 11.88 -1.50
CA LEU A 97 -19.95 10.99 -2.51
C LEU A 97 -21.40 11.38 -2.85
N SER A 98 -21.84 11.02 -4.06
CA SER A 98 -23.26 11.11 -4.43
C SER A 98 -24.12 10.19 -3.57
N LEU A 99 -25.41 10.50 -3.43
CA LEU A 99 -26.34 9.70 -2.61
C LEU A 99 -26.38 8.22 -3.03
N LEU A 100 -26.30 7.95 -4.34
CA LEU A 100 -26.25 6.58 -4.86
C LEU A 100 -25.00 5.83 -4.37
N ALA A 101 -23.84 6.49 -4.39
CA ALA A 101 -22.59 5.91 -3.93
C ALA A 101 -22.56 5.76 -2.41
N GLN A 102 -23.10 6.72 -1.65
CA GLN A 102 -23.27 6.58 -0.20
C GLN A 102 -24.11 5.37 0.17
N ASN A 103 -25.24 5.14 -0.53
CA ASN A 103 -26.07 3.95 -0.31
C ASN A 103 -25.31 2.64 -0.62
N TYR A 104 -24.45 2.64 -1.64
CA TYR A 104 -23.63 1.48 -1.99
C TYR A 104 -22.52 1.20 -0.96
N TYR A 105 -21.95 2.26 -0.38
CA TYR A 105 -20.89 2.22 0.63
C TYR A 105 -21.41 2.50 2.05
N ALA A 106 -22.68 2.17 2.31
CA ALA A 106 -23.32 2.49 3.58
C ALA A 106 -22.45 2.02 4.75
N ASP A 107 -22.23 2.91 5.70
CA ASP A 107 -21.43 2.62 6.89
C ASP A 107 -22.10 1.49 7.68
N ASP A 108 -21.31 0.52 8.13
CA ASP A 108 -21.76 -0.60 8.94
C ASP A 108 -21.96 -0.20 10.42
N GLY A 109 -21.91 1.10 10.71
CA GLY A 109 -21.97 1.71 12.03
C GLY A 109 -20.62 1.73 12.76
N SER A 110 -19.55 1.15 12.17
CA SER A 110 -18.22 1.18 12.76
C SER A 110 -17.47 2.48 12.50
N GLY A 111 -17.92 3.29 11.53
CA GLY A 111 -17.18 4.45 11.03
C GLY A 111 -15.86 4.06 10.34
N ASN A 112 -15.65 2.78 10.05
CA ASN A 112 -14.45 2.28 9.38
C ASN A 112 -14.63 2.26 7.86
N TYR A 113 -15.86 2.33 7.34
CA TYR A 113 -16.14 2.36 5.90
C TYR A 113 -15.44 1.22 5.14
N VAL A 114 -15.43 0.00 5.70
CA VAL A 114 -14.59 -1.12 5.23
C VAL A 114 -14.65 -1.32 3.72
N LYS A 115 -15.87 -1.37 3.16
CA LYS A 115 -16.09 -1.53 1.72
C LYS A 115 -15.51 -0.39 0.90
N LEU A 116 -15.71 0.86 1.33
CA LEU A 116 -15.14 2.04 0.65
C LEU A 116 -13.62 2.00 0.66
N ARG A 117 -13.01 1.60 1.78
CA ARG A 117 -11.55 1.50 1.90
C ARG A 117 -10.96 0.38 1.04
N GLU A 118 -11.65 -0.77 0.96
CA GLU A 118 -11.25 -1.88 0.09
C GLU A 118 -11.27 -1.47 -1.38
N ASP A 119 -12.37 -0.85 -1.83
CA ASP A 119 -12.50 -0.40 -3.22
C ASP A 119 -11.52 0.76 -3.52
N TRP A 120 -11.28 1.66 -2.56
CA TRP A 120 -10.26 2.69 -2.68
C TRP A 120 -8.86 2.08 -2.88
N TRP A 121 -8.50 1.06 -2.11
CA TRP A 121 -7.22 0.37 -2.29
C TRP A 121 -7.15 -0.28 -3.68
N ILE A 122 -8.16 -1.04 -4.08
CA ILE A 122 -8.22 -1.71 -5.39
C ILE A 122 -8.04 -0.71 -6.53
N ALA A 123 -8.67 0.47 -6.43
CA ALA A 123 -8.60 1.51 -7.47
C ALA A 123 -7.26 2.25 -7.55
N ASN A 124 -6.43 2.23 -6.49
CA ASN A 124 -5.21 3.02 -6.41
C ASN A 124 -3.91 2.20 -6.22
N ARG A 125 -4.03 0.89 -5.99
CA ARG A 125 -2.89 0.01 -5.64
C ARG A 125 -1.79 -0.03 -6.70
N ASP A 126 -2.12 0.19 -7.97
CA ASP A 126 -1.17 0.30 -9.07
C ASP A 126 -0.26 1.53 -8.92
N GLN A 127 -0.83 2.67 -8.55
CA GLN A 127 -0.09 3.91 -8.29
C GLN A 127 0.78 3.78 -7.03
N VAL A 128 0.26 3.13 -5.98
CA VAL A 128 1.01 2.85 -4.75
C VAL A 128 2.19 1.90 -5.04
N TRP A 129 1.99 0.89 -5.88
CA TRP A 129 3.07 0.00 -6.31
C TRP A 129 4.14 0.74 -7.12
N LYS A 130 3.72 1.63 -8.01
CA LYS A 130 4.64 2.49 -8.75
C LYS A 130 5.47 3.37 -7.81
N ALA A 131 4.86 3.95 -6.78
CA ALA A 131 5.57 4.76 -5.80
C ALA A 131 6.57 3.94 -4.97
N ILE A 132 6.17 2.79 -4.42
CA ILE A 132 7.08 1.95 -3.59
C ILE A 132 8.24 1.37 -4.39
N THR A 133 8.06 1.14 -5.69
CA THR A 133 9.12 0.64 -6.58
C THR A 133 9.95 1.74 -7.25
N CYS A 134 9.71 3.01 -6.93
CA CYS A 134 10.37 4.16 -7.56
C CYS A 134 11.90 4.04 -7.57
N ASP A 135 12.47 3.65 -6.43
CA ASP A 135 13.91 3.56 -6.21
C ASP A 135 14.44 2.12 -6.33
N ALA A 136 13.60 1.16 -6.75
CA ALA A 136 14.01 -0.24 -6.93
C ALA A 136 15.14 -0.38 -7.99
N PRO A 137 16.12 -1.28 -7.80
CA PRO A 137 17.22 -1.44 -8.75
C PRO A 137 16.76 -1.90 -10.13
N ARG A 138 17.46 -1.48 -11.19
CA ARG A 138 17.13 -1.87 -12.59
C ARG A 138 17.22 -3.37 -12.80
N ASP A 139 18.13 -4.05 -12.12
CA ASP A 139 18.36 -5.49 -12.14
C ASP A 139 17.53 -6.26 -11.10
N ALA A 140 16.51 -5.63 -10.49
CA ALA A 140 15.57 -6.30 -9.61
C ALA A 140 14.28 -6.66 -10.37
N ASN A 141 13.97 -7.96 -10.47
CA ASN A 141 12.70 -8.44 -11.00
C ASN A 141 11.94 -9.25 -9.95
N TYR A 142 10.62 -9.10 -9.90
CA TYR A 142 9.76 -9.90 -9.03
C TYR A 142 9.42 -11.22 -9.72
N PHE A 143 9.40 -12.32 -8.98
CA PHE A 143 9.13 -13.67 -9.50
C PHE A 143 8.10 -14.37 -8.63
N ARG A 144 7.16 -15.07 -9.27
CA ARG A 144 6.28 -16.05 -8.61
C ARG A 144 6.04 -17.25 -9.50
N LYS A 145 5.65 -18.38 -8.90
CA LYS A 145 5.19 -19.56 -9.63
C LYS A 145 3.67 -19.56 -9.72
N GLY A 146 3.13 -19.85 -10.89
CA GLY A 146 1.71 -20.14 -11.10
C GLY A 146 1.34 -21.53 -10.56
N LEU A 147 0.03 -21.77 -10.42
CA LEU A 147 -0.50 -23.08 -9.98
C LEU A 147 -0.12 -24.21 -10.96
N ASP A 148 0.04 -23.89 -12.24
CA ASP A 148 0.48 -24.77 -13.32
C ASP A 148 2.01 -24.92 -13.40
N GLY A 149 2.76 -24.35 -12.44
CA GLY A 149 4.22 -24.37 -12.41
C GLY A 149 4.89 -23.36 -13.34
N ARG A 150 4.14 -22.56 -14.11
CA ARG A 150 4.73 -21.51 -14.95
C ARG A 150 5.42 -20.45 -14.11
N LYS A 151 6.56 -19.95 -14.60
CA LYS A 151 7.30 -18.85 -13.97
C LYS A 151 6.71 -17.52 -14.47
N LEU A 152 6.19 -16.73 -13.55
CA LEU A 152 5.69 -15.39 -13.82
C LEU A 152 6.67 -14.38 -13.24
N PHE A 153 7.04 -13.37 -14.03
CA PHE A 153 8.05 -12.40 -13.62
C PHE A 153 7.82 -11.03 -14.27
N THR A 154 8.31 -9.99 -13.61
CA THR A 154 8.39 -8.65 -14.20
C THR A 154 9.51 -8.63 -15.24
N SER A 155 9.30 -7.96 -16.37
CA SER A 155 10.18 -8.05 -17.54
C SER A 155 11.09 -6.83 -17.73
N ILE A 156 10.74 -5.67 -17.19
CA ILE A 156 11.39 -4.37 -17.47
C ILE A 156 12.37 -3.98 -16.34
N GLY A 157 12.45 -4.77 -15.26
CA GLY A 157 13.25 -4.42 -14.08
C GLY A 157 12.51 -3.51 -13.11
N LYS A 158 13.23 -2.99 -12.11
CA LYS A 158 12.69 -2.15 -11.02
C LYS A 158 11.42 -2.74 -10.40
N CYS A 159 11.39 -4.05 -10.22
CA CYS A 159 10.25 -4.79 -9.68
C CYS A 159 8.92 -4.52 -10.42
N GLY A 160 8.96 -4.22 -11.72
CA GLY A 160 7.77 -3.96 -12.54
C GLY A 160 7.23 -2.52 -12.45
N HIS A 161 8.05 -1.56 -12.02
CA HIS A 161 7.66 -0.14 -11.89
C HIS A 161 6.98 0.45 -13.15
N TYR A 162 7.38 0.01 -14.35
CA TYR A 162 6.85 0.50 -15.64
C TYR A 162 5.83 -0.44 -16.29
N GLU A 163 5.41 -1.51 -15.60
CA GLU A 163 4.53 -2.56 -16.15
C GLU A 163 3.05 -2.37 -15.78
N GLY A 164 2.72 -1.27 -15.11
CA GLY A 164 1.36 -0.96 -14.69
C GLY A 164 0.93 -1.80 -13.50
N ALA A 165 0.17 -2.86 -13.75
CA ALA A 165 -0.43 -3.67 -12.68
C ALA A 165 0.63 -4.38 -11.82
N PRO A 166 0.54 -4.34 -10.48
CA PRO A 166 1.44 -5.06 -9.59
C PRO A 166 1.33 -6.57 -9.82
N LEU A 167 2.46 -7.26 -9.99
CA LEU A 167 2.46 -8.73 -10.15
C LEU A 167 2.24 -9.47 -8.82
N THR A 168 2.43 -8.81 -7.69
CA THR A 168 2.18 -9.34 -6.35
C THR A 168 0.70 -9.29 -5.97
N ASN A 169 0.26 -10.30 -5.22
CA ASN A 169 -1.06 -10.40 -4.61
C ASN A 169 -0.98 -10.49 -3.08
N PHE A 170 0.17 -10.15 -2.48
CA PHE A 170 0.35 -10.22 -1.03
C PHE A 170 -0.63 -9.32 -0.28
N ASP A 171 -1.07 -8.22 -0.87
CA ASP A 171 -2.12 -7.36 -0.32
C ASP A 171 -3.50 -8.04 -0.25
N TYR A 172 -3.68 -9.22 -0.85
CA TYR A 172 -4.88 -10.05 -0.68
C TYR A 172 -4.65 -11.29 0.19
N VAL A 173 -3.46 -11.46 0.76
CA VAL A 173 -3.14 -12.53 1.72
C VAL A 173 -3.34 -11.99 3.13
N PRO A 174 -4.06 -12.71 4.04
CA PRO A 174 -4.21 -12.29 5.44
C PRO A 174 -2.87 -12.00 6.11
N GLN A 175 -2.76 -10.89 6.86
CA GLN A 175 -1.50 -10.40 7.44
C GLN A 175 -0.74 -11.44 8.25
N PHE A 176 -1.43 -12.25 9.05
CA PHE A 176 -0.82 -13.32 9.85
C PHE A 176 -0.04 -14.35 9.02
N LEU A 177 -0.40 -14.54 7.74
CA LEU A 177 0.21 -15.54 6.86
C LEU A 177 1.39 -14.99 6.02
N ARG A 178 1.68 -13.68 6.08
CA ARG A 178 2.70 -13.02 5.25
C ARG A 178 4.09 -13.02 5.90
#